data_AF-A0A397VJ99-F1
#
_entry.id   AF-A0A397VJ99-F1
#
_cell.length_a   1.000
_cell.length_b   1.000
_cell.length_c   1.000
_cell.angle_alpha   90.00
_cell.angle_beta   90.00
_cell.angle_gamma   90.00
#
_symmetry.space_group_name_H-M   'P 1'
#
loop_
_entity.id
_entity.type
_entity.pdbx_description
1 polymer ?
#
loop_
_entity_poly.entity_id
_entity_poly.type
_entity_poly.pdbx_seq_one_letter_code
_entity_poly.pdbx_strand_id
1 'polypeptide(L)'
;TLVEDELYAFGKQCRFEHLAHSFIIDPDDETYHQNNVFTLEELEKIRDTESKDLPKMLTELLKFISSFRMKTTENLRIVLDWEGENFDRSKHFDFDWIKHSVHSLLLEFESGTLKQDHLEA
;
A
#
# COMPACT_ATOMS: atom_id res chain seq x y z
N THR A 1 -0.07 15.00 -22.97
CA THR A 1 -0.39 14.00 -21.95
C THR A 1 -1.56 14.54 -21.17
N LEU A 2 -2.78 14.28 -21.65
CA LEU A 2 -3.98 14.93 -21.09
C LEU A 2 -4.20 14.53 -19.63
N VAL A 3 -3.94 13.26 -19.30
CA VAL A 3 -4.17 12.70 -17.97
C VAL A 3 -3.16 13.26 -16.94
N GLU A 4 -1.88 13.30 -17.27
CA GLU A 4 -0.84 13.81 -16.37
C GLU A 4 -0.98 15.32 -16.10
N ASP A 5 -1.44 16.09 -17.09
CA ASP A 5 -1.71 17.52 -16.93
C ASP A 5 -2.89 17.76 -15.96
N GLU A 6 -3.96 16.97 -16.07
CA GLU A 6 -5.11 17.01 -15.14
C GLU A 6 -4.72 16.57 -13.72
N LEU A 7 -3.96 15.47 -13.57
CA LEU A 7 -3.45 15.03 -12.27
C LEU A 7 -2.55 16.07 -11.62
N TYR A 8 -1.68 16.72 -12.40
CA TYR A 8 -0.83 17.79 -11.89
C TYR A 8 -1.63 19.01 -11.46
N ALA A 9 -2.65 19.40 -12.23
CA ALA A 9 -3.54 20.51 -11.89
C ALA A 9 -4.34 20.22 -10.62
N PHE A 10 -4.82 18.99 -10.45
CA PHE A 10 -5.52 18.53 -9.25
C PHE A 10 -4.60 18.43 -8.04
N GLY A 11 -3.43 17.80 -8.18
CA GLY A 11 -2.45 17.64 -7.10
C GLY A 11 -1.99 18.97 -6.51
N LYS A 12 -1.88 20.04 -7.31
CA LYS A 12 -1.60 21.40 -6.82
C LYS A 12 -2.69 21.97 -5.90
N GLN A 13 -3.92 21.46 -5.97
CA GLN A 13 -5.06 21.90 -5.16
C GLN A 13 -5.22 21.08 -3.88
N CYS A 14 -4.69 19.86 -3.85
CA CYS A 14 -4.69 19.00 -2.68
C CYS A 14 -3.90 19.65 -1.52
N ARG A 15 -4.53 19.74 -0.34
CA ARG A 15 -3.90 20.28 0.87
C ARG A 15 -2.98 19.27 1.56
N PHE A 16 -3.27 18.00 1.34
CA PHE A 16 -2.59 16.82 1.86
C PHE A 16 -2.10 15.99 0.69
N GLU A 17 -1.20 15.05 0.96
CA GLU A 17 -0.68 14.12 -0.02
C GLU A 17 -1.81 13.30 -0.67
N HIS A 18 -1.73 13.19 -2.00
CA HIS A 18 -2.68 12.48 -2.83
C HIS A 18 -1.92 11.61 -3.83
N LEU A 19 -2.53 10.50 -4.29
CA LEU A 19 -1.95 9.62 -5.31
C LEU A 19 -1.52 10.38 -6.59
N ALA A 20 -2.24 11.48 -6.88
CA ALA A 20 -1.96 12.38 -8.00
C ALA A 20 -0.57 13.02 -7.92
N HIS A 21 -0.01 13.26 -6.72
CA HIS A 21 1.36 13.77 -6.55
C HIS A 21 2.44 12.80 -7.04
N SER A 22 2.12 11.50 -7.03
CA SER A 22 2.98 10.43 -7.55
C SER A 22 2.58 9.99 -8.96
N PHE A 23 1.67 10.71 -9.63
CA PHE A 23 1.08 10.32 -10.92
C PHE A 23 0.45 8.91 -10.90
N ILE A 24 -0.07 8.50 -9.74
CA ILE A 24 -0.82 7.26 -9.57
C ILE A 24 -2.31 7.60 -9.66
N ILE A 25 -3.04 6.83 -10.45
CA ILE A 25 -4.50 6.96 -10.60
C ILE A 25 -5.15 5.74 -9.99
N ASP A 26 -6.05 5.97 -9.04
CA ASP A 26 -7.01 4.98 -8.59
C ASP A 26 -8.37 5.34 -9.21
N PRO A 27 -8.87 4.58 -10.21
CA PRO A 27 -10.16 4.85 -10.83
C PRO A 27 -11.36 4.78 -9.88
N ASP A 28 -11.21 4.11 -8.73
CA ASP A 28 -12.25 3.97 -7.71
C ASP A 28 -12.22 5.11 -6.67
N ASP A 29 -11.23 6.00 -6.75
CA ASP A 29 -11.15 7.19 -5.90
C ASP A 29 -12.17 8.24 -6.34
N GLU A 30 -13.23 8.39 -5.52
CA GLU A 30 -14.33 9.31 -5.78
C GLU A 30 -13.88 10.77 -5.88
N THR A 31 -12.72 11.15 -5.32
CA THR A 31 -12.23 12.53 -5.33
C THR A 31 -11.98 13.04 -6.75
N TYR A 32 -11.59 12.17 -7.68
CA TYR A 32 -11.39 12.53 -9.09
C TYR A 32 -12.69 12.97 -9.75
N HIS A 33 -13.79 12.26 -9.48
CA HIS A 33 -15.10 12.62 -10.01
C HIS A 33 -15.67 13.85 -9.29
N GLN A 34 -15.59 13.88 -7.95
CA GLN A 34 -16.10 14.97 -7.12
C GLN A 34 -15.43 16.33 -7.43
N ASN A 35 -14.14 16.31 -7.79
CA ASN A 35 -13.39 17.50 -8.18
C ASN A 35 -13.39 17.78 -9.70
N ASN A 36 -14.20 17.05 -10.48
CA ASN A 36 -14.30 17.17 -11.93
C ASN A 36 -12.94 17.01 -12.66
N VAL A 37 -12.06 16.17 -12.12
CA VAL A 37 -10.77 15.83 -12.76
C VAL A 37 -11.03 14.90 -13.94
N PHE A 38 -11.90 13.91 -13.76
CA PHE A 38 -12.32 12.97 -14.79
C PHE A 38 -13.83 12.71 -14.72
N THR A 39 -14.42 12.45 -15.88
CA THR A 39 -15.79 11.93 -15.98
C THR A 39 -15.84 10.44 -15.59
N LEU A 40 -17.02 9.94 -15.25
CA LEU A 40 -17.20 8.50 -14.98
C LEU A 40 -16.77 7.65 -16.18
N GLU A 41 -17.12 8.07 -17.40
CA GLU A 41 -16.76 7.39 -18.65
C GLU A 41 -15.23 7.32 -18.85
N GLU A 42 -14.51 8.38 -18.50
CA GLU A 42 -13.04 8.40 -18.55
C GLU A 42 -12.42 7.49 -17.48
N LEU A 43 -12.94 7.50 -16.26
CA LEU A 43 -12.49 6.61 -15.18
C LEU A 43 -12.72 5.13 -15.53
N GLU A 44 -13.88 4.79 -16.11
CA GLU A 44 -14.16 3.44 -16.61
C GLU A 44 -13.16 3.04 -17.70
N LYS A 45 -12.86 3.94 -18.63
CA LYS A 45 -11.87 3.69 -19.66
C LYS A 45 -10.47 3.49 -19.07
N ILE A 46 -10.06 4.28 -18.10
CA ILE A 46 -8.75 4.13 -17.43
C ILE A 46 -8.68 2.75 -16.75
N ARG A 47 -9.75 2.34 -16.07
CA ARG A 47 -9.84 1.02 -15.41
C ARG A 47 -9.71 -0.14 -16.40
N ASP A 48 -10.39 -0.06 -17.53
CA ASP A 48 -10.57 -1.19 -18.43
C ASP A 48 -9.48 -1.28 -19.52
N THR A 49 -8.73 -0.19 -19.76
CA THR A 49 -7.67 -0.15 -20.77
C THR A 49 -6.42 -0.89 -20.31
N GLU A 50 -6.02 -1.93 -21.05
CA GLU A 50 -4.83 -2.75 -20.75
C GLU A 50 -4.77 -3.29 -19.31
N SER A 51 -5.94 -3.53 -18.72
CA SER A 51 -6.03 -4.08 -17.37
C SER A 51 -5.28 -5.41 -17.29
N LYS A 52 -4.35 -5.49 -16.34
CA LYS A 52 -3.62 -6.71 -16.03
C LYS A 52 -4.36 -7.42 -14.92
N ASP A 53 -4.54 -8.72 -15.09
CA ASP A 53 -5.02 -9.56 -14.00
C ASP A 53 -4.10 -9.39 -12.78
N LEU A 54 -4.71 -9.19 -11.62
CA LEU A 54 -3.96 -9.18 -10.37
C LEU A 54 -3.25 -10.54 -10.21
N PRO A 55 -1.95 -10.54 -9.87
CA PRO A 55 -1.24 -11.79 -9.66
C PRO A 55 -1.90 -12.57 -8.52
N LYS A 56 -2.07 -13.88 -8.73
CA LYS A 56 -2.60 -14.75 -7.67
C LYS A 56 -1.59 -14.84 -6.53
N MET A 57 -2.00 -14.40 -5.35
CA MET A 57 -1.19 -14.55 -4.14
C MET A 57 -1.09 -16.03 -3.75
N LEU A 58 0.12 -16.49 -3.41
CA LEU A 58 0.33 -17.83 -2.91
C LEU A 58 -0.38 -18.02 -1.57
N THR A 59 -1.18 -19.08 -1.44
CA THR A 59 -1.95 -19.37 -0.22
C THR A 59 -1.07 -19.46 1.02
N GLU A 60 0.13 -20.00 0.91
CA GLU A 60 1.11 -20.08 2.01
C GLU A 60 1.56 -18.69 2.46
N LEU A 61 1.81 -17.78 1.51
CA LEU A 61 2.16 -16.38 1.82
C LEU A 61 1.00 -15.66 2.50
N LEU A 62 -0.24 -15.88 2.04
CA LEU A 62 -1.44 -15.33 2.67
C LEU A 62 -1.63 -15.82 4.11
N LYS A 63 -1.41 -17.12 4.35
CA LYS A 63 -1.45 -17.70 5.71
C LYS A 63 -0.37 -17.08 6.60
N PHE A 64 0.83 -16.88 6.06
CA PHE A 64 1.93 -16.25 6.77
C PHE A 64 1.61 -14.80 7.16
N ILE A 65 1.12 -13.98 6.23
CA ILE A 65 0.66 -12.61 6.53
C ILE A 65 -0.43 -12.64 7.62
N SER A 66 -1.38 -13.56 7.50
CA SER A 66 -2.48 -13.71 8.46
C SER A 66 -2.01 -14.09 9.86
N SER A 67 -0.86 -14.75 9.99
CA SER A 67 -0.27 -15.11 11.28
C SER A 67 0.15 -13.90 12.13
N PHE A 68 0.35 -12.74 11.52
CA PHE A 68 0.67 -11.50 12.25
C PHE A 68 -0.55 -10.79 12.84
N ARG A 69 -1.77 -11.30 12.64
CA ARG A 69 -3.01 -10.72 13.19
C ARG A 69 -3.12 -10.98 14.70
N MET A 70 -2.24 -10.32 15.46
CA MET A 70 -2.13 -10.43 16.91
C MET A 70 -2.89 -9.30 17.62
N LYS A 71 -3.35 -9.56 18.84
CA LYS A 71 -4.08 -8.58 19.66
C LYS A 71 -3.17 -7.63 20.44
N THR A 72 -1.91 -8.00 20.64
CA THR A 72 -0.95 -7.25 21.45
C THR A 72 0.41 -7.22 20.75
N THR A 73 1.19 -6.18 21.02
CA THR A 73 2.55 -6.05 20.49
C THR A 73 3.50 -7.11 21.04
N GLU A 74 3.31 -7.52 22.30
CA GLU A 74 4.05 -8.63 22.92
C GLU A 74 3.91 -9.95 22.14
N ASN A 75 2.68 -10.33 21.80
CA ASN A 75 2.44 -11.54 21.00
C ASN A 75 3.02 -11.41 19.59
N LEU A 76 2.99 -10.22 19.01
CA LEU A 76 3.59 -9.97 17.70
C LEU A 76 5.12 -10.14 17.73
N ARG A 77 5.79 -9.72 18.82
CA ARG A 77 7.23 -9.94 19.00
C ARG A 77 7.59 -11.42 19.03
N ILE A 78 6.79 -12.24 19.72
CA ILE A 78 7.00 -13.70 19.77
C ILE A 78 6.87 -14.31 18.36
N VAL A 79 5.89 -13.89 17.56
CA VAL A 79 5.71 -14.40 16.19
C VAL A 79 6.83 -13.94 15.25
N LEU A 80 7.41 -12.76 15.50
CA LEU A 80 8.55 -12.22 14.74
C LEU A 80 9.90 -12.80 15.18
N ASP A 81 9.96 -13.51 16.30
CA ASP A 81 11.17 -14.11 16.87
C ASP A 81 11.48 -15.46 16.19
N TRP A 82 12.01 -15.38 14.98
CA TRP A 82 12.51 -16.53 14.23
C TRP A 82 13.86 -16.20 13.61
N GLU A 83 14.87 -17.02 13.88
CA GLU A 83 16.17 -16.97 13.21
C GLU A 83 16.18 -17.99 12.07
N GLY A 84 16.45 -17.51 10.85
CA GLY A 84 16.46 -18.34 9.65
C GLY A 84 17.82 -18.98 9.42
N GLU A 85 18.01 -20.23 9.88
CA GLU A 85 19.07 -21.06 9.33
C GLU A 85 18.66 -21.55 7.93
N ASN A 86 19.52 -21.37 6.92
CA ASN A 86 19.33 -21.77 5.52
C ASN A 86 18.37 -20.90 4.66
N PHE A 87 18.62 -19.59 4.59
CA PHE A 87 17.89 -18.70 3.67
C PHE A 87 18.07 -19.09 2.19
N ASP A 88 16.95 -19.28 1.49
CA ASP A 88 16.89 -19.47 0.03
C ASP A 88 16.12 -18.28 -0.57
N ARG A 89 16.81 -17.43 -1.34
CA ARG A 89 16.22 -16.24 -1.95
C ARG A 89 14.99 -16.54 -2.80
N SER A 90 14.94 -17.68 -3.49
CA SER A 90 13.82 -18.01 -4.37
C SER A 90 12.53 -18.36 -3.63
N LYS A 91 12.64 -18.74 -2.35
CA LYS A 91 11.53 -19.21 -1.52
C LYS A 91 11.19 -18.26 -0.38
N HIS A 92 12.21 -17.69 0.24
CA HIS A 92 12.07 -16.97 1.51
C HIS A 92 12.08 -15.46 1.35
N PHE A 93 12.39 -14.91 0.16
CA PHE A 93 12.49 -13.46 -0.04
C PHE A 93 11.21 -12.71 0.36
N ASP A 94 10.05 -13.13 -0.13
CA ASP A 94 8.78 -12.46 0.18
C ASP A 94 8.44 -12.57 1.68
N PHE A 95 8.70 -13.72 2.30
CA PHE A 95 8.45 -13.96 3.73
C PHE A 95 9.34 -13.10 4.62
N ASP A 96 10.63 -13.01 4.29
CA ASP A 96 11.60 -12.19 4.99
C ASP A 96 11.27 -10.70 4.84
N TRP A 97 10.91 -10.26 3.63
CA TRP A 97 10.49 -8.90 3.37
C TRP A 97 9.22 -8.52 4.16
N ILE A 98 8.20 -9.37 4.15
CA ILE A 98 6.96 -9.14 4.94
C ILE A 98 7.30 -9.05 6.43
N LYS A 99 8.10 -9.98 6.95
CA LYS A 99 8.52 -9.97 8.35
C LYS A 99 9.25 -8.67 8.70
N HIS A 100 10.21 -8.26 7.88
CA HIS A 100 10.97 -7.04 8.08
C HIS A 100 10.06 -5.81 8.10
N SER A 101 9.09 -5.75 7.18
CA SER A 101 8.08 -4.69 7.14
C SER A 101 7.22 -4.66 8.40
N VAL A 102 6.70 -5.81 8.84
CA VAL A 102 5.89 -5.90 10.08
C VAL A 102 6.70 -5.52 11.32
N HIS A 103 7.95 -5.99 11.41
CA HIS A 103 8.85 -5.64 12.50
C HIS A 103 9.14 -4.13 12.54
N SER A 104 9.41 -3.52 11.38
CA SER A 104 9.68 -2.08 11.30
C SER A 104 8.46 -1.26 11.69
N LEU A 105 7.27 -1.62 11.18
CA LEU A 105 6.01 -0.97 11.56
C LEU A 105 5.71 -1.09 13.05
N LEU A 106 6.03 -2.23 13.67
CA LEU A 106 5.87 -2.43 15.10
C LEU A 106 6.75 -1.44 15.91
N LEU A 107 8.00 -1.23 15.48
CA LEU A 107 8.89 -0.26 16.13
C LEU A 107 8.38 1.18 15.97
N GLU A 108 7.88 1.55 14.79
CA GLU A 108 7.28 2.88 14.57
C GLU A 108 6.02 3.10 15.41
N PHE A 109 5.21 2.05 15.58
CA PHE A 109 4.03 2.11 16.43
C PHE A 109 4.39 2.32 17.90
N GLU A 110 5.35 1.57 18.42
CA GLU A 110 5.75 1.63 19.84
C GLU A 110 6.55 2.89 20.19
N SER A 111 7.36 3.40 19.25
CA SER A 111 8.05 4.69 19.39
C SER A 111 7.10 5.89 19.34
N GLY A 112 5.88 5.69 18.82
CA GLY A 112 4.87 6.73 18.71
C GLY A 112 5.04 7.65 17.50
N THR A 113 5.95 7.36 16.58
CA THR A 113 6.13 8.13 15.32
C THR A 113 4.84 8.20 14.51
N LEU A 114 4.05 7.12 14.53
CA LEU A 114 2.76 7.05 13.83
C LEU A 114 1.66 7.95 14.43
N LYS A 115 1.90 8.57 15.59
CA LYS A 115 0.95 9.50 16.22
C LYS A 115 1.17 10.95 15.82
N GLN A 116 2.23 11.24 15.07
CA GLN A 116 2.50 12.57 14.56
C GLN A 116 1.59 12.85 13.37
N ASP A 117 1.15 14.10 13.23
CA ASP A 117 0.40 14.52 12.04
C ASP A 117 1.35 14.45 10.84
N HIS A 118 1.09 13.50 9.95
CA HIS A 118 1.76 13.41 8.66
C HIS A 118 0.94 14.18 7.62
N LEU A 119 1.52 14.40 6.44
CA LEU A 119 0.81 15.07 5.35
C LEU A 119 -0.12 14.13 4.58
N GLU A 120 -0.18 12.85 4.95
CA GLU A 120 -1.12 11.86 4.44
C GLU A 120 -2.53 12.16 5.02
N ALA A 121 -3.56 12.20 4.15
CA ALA A 121 -4.94 12.57 4.49
C ALA A 121 -5.75 11.43 5.13
#